data_AF-A0A3D3TIJ2-F1
#
_entry.id   AF-A0A3D3TIJ2-F1
#
_cell.length_a   1.000
_cell.length_b   1.000
_cell.length_c   1.000
_cell.angle_alpha   90.00
_cell.angle_beta   90.00
_cell.angle_gamma   90.00
#
_symmetry.space_group_name_H-M   'P 1'
#
loop_
_entity.id
_entity.type
_entity.pdbx_description
1 polymer ?
#
loop_
_entity_poly.entity_id
_entity_poly.type
_entity_poly.pdbx_seq_one_letter_code
_entity_poly.pdbx_strand_id
1 'polypeptide(L)'
;MKIKENILSTKGIYLVILFFFPTILLAEKIPYEVTKKQNGIELLAGNKKLSLEFINPAIVRVKYVPEGEYESNNTNVCIPQEQKNITIKFQQKDEKFFLESDLLKLEINRFDGSIKYFTKTGNLLLKENEQFPRLTEKIEIETVEFDNSKNRTVKTADGDKVISEIASVKKAGTAWKARQQFIWQEGEALYGLGSHQEDYMNLRGTMQYVYQHNLKASVPVLMYTKGYGLLFDAGCAMEFHDDEKGSYMEMLAVNQIDYYFMYGPEFDEIIAQFRQLTGKAPMMPRYIFGYVQSKERYPDQHTIENIVTRFRKEQIPMDVVVQD
;
A
#
# COMPACT_ATOMS: atom_id res chain seq x y z
N MET A 1 -41.59 45.13 55.30
CA MET A 1 -42.84 44.39 55.61
C MET A 1 -42.71 43.01 54.97
N LYS A 2 -43.06 41.96 55.72
CA LYS A 2 -42.86 40.50 55.52
C LYS A 2 -43.19 40.01 54.09
N ILE A 3 -42.59 38.91 53.60
CA ILE A 3 -43.06 37.51 53.71
C ILE A 3 -41.88 36.61 53.30
N LYS A 4 -41.22 35.87 54.21
CA LYS A 4 -41.49 34.51 54.75
C LYS A 4 -41.00 33.34 53.86
N GLU A 5 -40.21 32.49 54.52
CA GLU A 5 -39.56 31.24 54.13
C GLU A 5 -40.54 30.15 53.65
N ASN A 6 -40.00 29.17 52.91
CA ASN A 6 -40.29 27.77 53.22
C ASN A 6 -39.10 26.87 52.87
N ILE A 7 -38.60 26.21 53.90
CA ILE A 7 -37.60 25.16 53.92
C ILE A 7 -38.31 23.83 53.65
N LEU A 8 -37.76 22.98 52.77
CA LEU A 8 -38.00 21.54 52.81
C LEU A 8 -36.68 20.81 52.56
N SER A 9 -36.19 20.16 53.61
CA SER A 9 -35.02 19.29 53.59
C SER A 9 -35.37 17.92 53.00
N THR A 10 -34.53 17.39 52.13
CA THR A 10 -34.46 15.94 51.89
C THR A 10 -33.00 15.51 51.81
N LYS A 11 -32.72 14.45 52.58
CA LYS A 11 -31.41 13.85 52.82
C LYS A 11 -30.80 13.34 51.51
N GLY A 12 -29.59 13.81 51.17
CA GLY A 12 -28.78 13.25 50.10
C GLY A 12 -28.19 11.90 50.52
N ILE A 13 -28.59 10.85 49.81
CA ILE A 13 -28.02 9.51 49.88
C ILE A 13 -26.69 9.56 49.12
N TYR A 14 -25.58 9.25 49.80
CA TYR A 14 -24.28 9.05 49.15
C TYR A 14 -24.32 7.74 48.38
N LEU A 15 -24.46 7.82 47.06
CA LEU A 15 -24.35 6.69 46.15
C LEU A 15 -22.86 6.52 45.80
N VAL A 16 -22.19 5.57 46.46
CA VAL A 16 -20.83 5.15 46.11
C VAL A 16 -20.93 4.38 44.80
N ILE A 17 -20.61 5.05 43.69
CA ILE A 17 -20.43 4.40 42.39
C ILE A 17 -19.10 3.64 42.44
N LEU A 18 -19.17 2.34 42.73
CA LEU A 18 -18.09 1.41 42.49
C LEU A 18 -17.90 1.30 40.98
N PHE A 19 -16.86 1.95 40.46
CA PHE A 19 -16.38 1.72 39.11
C PHE A 19 -15.89 0.27 39.00
N PHE A 20 -16.72 -0.59 38.41
CA PHE A 20 -16.28 -1.87 37.88
C PHE A 20 -15.32 -1.58 36.72
N PHE A 21 -14.02 -1.58 36.99
CA PHE A 21 -13.03 -1.75 35.94
C PHE A 21 -13.22 -3.17 35.40
N PRO A 22 -13.60 -3.37 34.12
CA PRO A 22 -13.45 -4.68 33.54
C PRO A 22 -11.95 -4.97 33.55
N THR A 23 -11.53 -5.92 34.37
CA THR A 23 -10.27 -6.62 34.15
C THR A 23 -10.35 -7.19 32.75
N ILE A 24 -9.76 -6.47 31.79
CA ILE A 24 -9.42 -7.02 30.48
C ILE A 24 -8.53 -8.20 30.83
N LEU A 25 -9.08 -9.41 30.72
CA LEU A 25 -8.30 -10.62 30.71
C LEU A 25 -7.32 -10.41 29.56
N LEU A 26 -6.05 -10.14 29.88
CA LEU A 26 -4.97 -10.15 28.90
C LEU A 26 -4.96 -11.56 28.34
N ALA A 27 -5.62 -11.75 27.20
CA ALA A 27 -5.48 -12.98 26.44
C ALA A 27 -3.97 -13.17 26.24
N GLU A 28 -3.41 -14.25 26.76
CA GLU A 28 -2.00 -14.55 26.59
C GLU A 28 -1.69 -14.50 25.10
N LYS A 29 -0.78 -13.60 24.71
CA LYS A 29 -0.34 -13.51 23.31
C LYS A 29 0.38 -14.82 23.01
N ILE A 30 -0.23 -15.66 22.17
CA ILE A 30 0.40 -16.88 21.66
C ILE A 30 1.64 -16.45 20.88
N PRO A 31 2.87 -16.83 21.31
CA PRO A 31 4.06 -16.48 20.56
C PRO A 31 4.08 -17.21 19.23
N TYR A 32 4.66 -16.58 18.21
CA TYR A 32 4.94 -17.18 16.93
C TYR A 32 5.95 -18.32 17.07
N GLU A 33 5.57 -19.48 16.55
CA GLU A 33 6.47 -20.58 16.25
C GLU A 33 7.15 -20.33 14.90
N VAL A 34 8.43 -20.69 14.78
CA VAL A 34 9.25 -20.39 13.60
C VAL A 34 9.63 -21.65 12.84
N THR A 35 9.38 -21.64 11.53
CA THR A 35 9.89 -22.62 10.57
C THR A 35 10.90 -21.94 9.66
N LYS A 36 12.14 -22.43 9.62
CA LYS A 36 13.16 -21.91 8.71
C LYS A 36 12.85 -22.33 7.27
N LYS A 37 13.03 -21.40 6.34
CA LYS A 37 12.97 -21.62 4.89
C LYS A 37 14.36 -21.35 4.31
N GLN A 38 14.54 -21.70 3.04
CA GLN A 38 15.81 -21.53 2.32
C GLN A 38 16.34 -20.09 2.37
N ASN A 39 15.47 -19.11 2.09
CA ASN A 39 15.82 -17.70 2.04
C ASN A 39 15.12 -16.87 3.13
N GLY A 40 14.64 -17.48 4.22
CA GLY A 40 13.82 -16.76 5.19
C GLY A 40 13.20 -17.62 6.28
N ILE A 41 12.07 -17.15 6.82
CA ILE A 41 11.30 -17.86 7.83
C ILE A 41 9.80 -17.74 7.59
N GLU A 42 9.08 -18.70 8.12
CA GLU A 42 7.64 -18.67 8.27
C GLU A 42 7.29 -18.74 9.76
N LEU A 43 6.38 -17.87 10.18
CA LEU A 43 5.93 -17.70 11.54
C LEU A 43 4.46 -18.08 11.65
N LEU A 44 4.11 -18.89 12.65
CA LEU A 44 2.74 -19.35 12.92
C LEU A 44 2.33 -19.00 14.36
N ALA A 45 1.21 -18.32 14.54
CA ALA A 45 0.61 -18.08 15.86
C ALA A 45 -0.91 -18.31 15.80
N GLY A 46 -1.36 -19.47 16.27
CA GLY A 46 -2.73 -19.93 16.06
C GLY A 46 -3.02 -20.09 14.57
N ASN A 47 -4.03 -19.38 14.05
CA ASN A 47 -4.38 -19.40 12.62
C ASN A 47 -3.59 -18.38 11.77
N LYS A 48 -2.83 -17.49 12.41
CA LYS A 48 -2.12 -16.40 11.73
C LYS A 48 -0.80 -16.89 11.17
N LYS A 49 -0.52 -16.57 9.91
CA LYS A 49 0.78 -16.85 9.28
C LYS A 49 1.46 -15.55 8.86
N LEU A 50 2.76 -15.46 9.13
CA LEU A 50 3.63 -14.37 8.71
C LEU A 50 4.90 -14.95 8.07
N SER A 51 5.15 -14.63 6.81
CA SER A 51 6.34 -15.06 6.08
C SER A 51 7.26 -13.87 5.85
N LEU A 52 8.56 -14.08 6.05
CA LEU A 52 9.61 -13.14 5.68
C LEU A 52 10.62 -13.89 4.82
N GLU A 53 10.73 -13.51 3.55
CA GLU A 53 11.61 -14.17 2.59
C GLU A 53 12.47 -13.14 1.85
N PHE A 54 13.79 -13.36 1.86
CA PHE A 54 14.70 -12.56 1.05
C PHE A 54 14.59 -12.98 -0.42
N ILE A 55 14.36 -12.00 -1.30
CA ILE A 55 14.41 -12.20 -2.76
C ILE A 55 15.84 -12.01 -3.26
N ASN A 56 16.57 -11.08 -2.66
CA ASN A 56 18.00 -10.87 -2.76
C ASN A 56 18.48 -10.28 -1.40
N PRO A 57 19.79 -10.00 -1.18
CA PRO A 57 20.24 -9.45 0.09
C PRO A 57 19.61 -8.10 0.51
N ALA A 58 19.04 -7.33 -0.43
CA ALA A 58 18.43 -6.01 -0.22
C ALA A 58 16.88 -6.01 -0.19
N ILE A 59 16.23 -7.07 -0.66
CA ILE A 59 14.77 -7.14 -0.78
C ILE A 59 14.22 -8.22 0.14
N VAL A 60 13.27 -7.85 0.99
CA VAL A 60 12.49 -8.79 1.82
C VAL A 60 11.04 -8.71 1.43
N ARG A 61 10.46 -9.84 1.00
CA ARG A 61 9.02 -10.00 0.83
C ARG A 61 8.41 -10.40 2.17
N VAL A 62 7.35 -9.70 2.57
CA VAL A 62 6.59 -9.96 3.78
C VAL A 62 5.16 -10.30 3.39
N LYS A 63 4.69 -11.47 3.81
CA LYS A 63 3.31 -11.89 3.62
C LYS A 63 2.65 -12.17 4.96
N TYR A 64 1.42 -11.69 5.13
CA TYR A 64 0.64 -11.99 6.33
C TYR A 64 -0.79 -12.36 5.98
N VAL A 65 -1.26 -13.46 6.55
CA VAL A 65 -2.66 -13.89 6.46
C VAL A 65 -3.20 -14.13 7.88
N PRO A 66 -4.35 -13.53 8.26
CA PRO A 66 -4.90 -13.68 9.60
C PRO A 66 -5.50 -15.08 9.85
N GLU A 67 -5.94 -15.75 8.78
CA GLU A 67 -6.49 -17.11 8.79
C GLU A 67 -6.39 -17.72 7.38
N GLY A 68 -5.98 -19.00 7.30
CA GLY A 68 -5.97 -19.75 6.04
C GLY A 68 -4.56 -19.90 5.44
N GLU A 69 -4.51 -20.09 4.12
CA GLU A 69 -3.27 -20.27 3.37
C GLU A 69 -2.89 -18.99 2.62
N TYR A 70 -1.61 -18.89 2.23
CA TYR A 70 -1.21 -17.83 1.31
C TYR A 70 -1.85 -18.07 -0.05
N GLU A 71 -2.41 -17.00 -0.61
CA GLU A 71 -3.02 -16.99 -1.93
C GLU A 71 -2.23 -16.08 -2.87
N SER A 72 -2.49 -16.23 -4.17
CA SER A 72 -1.98 -15.29 -5.17
C SER A 72 -2.75 -13.97 -5.06
N ASN A 73 -2.03 -12.84 -5.09
CA ASN A 73 -2.65 -11.52 -5.16
C ASN A 73 -3.23 -11.22 -6.55
N ASN A 74 -2.90 -12.06 -7.56
CA ASN A 74 -3.34 -11.97 -8.97
C ASN A 74 -3.11 -10.60 -9.63
N THR A 75 -2.12 -9.84 -9.14
CA THR A 75 -1.76 -8.52 -9.66
C THR A 75 -0.90 -8.61 -10.91
N ASN A 76 -0.10 -9.69 -11.04
CA ASN A 76 0.96 -9.85 -12.05
C ASN A 76 1.97 -8.68 -12.11
N VAL A 77 2.06 -7.87 -11.05
CA VAL A 77 2.96 -6.70 -10.98
C VAL A 77 4.40 -7.16 -10.83
N CYS A 78 4.64 -8.16 -9.97
CA CYS A 78 5.97 -8.73 -9.79
C CYS A 78 6.22 -9.86 -10.80
N ILE A 79 7.28 -9.73 -11.61
CA ILE A 79 7.69 -10.79 -12.53
C ILE A 79 8.29 -11.97 -11.76
N PRO A 80 8.26 -13.20 -12.33
CA PRO A 80 8.91 -14.36 -11.72
C PRO A 80 10.37 -14.06 -11.38
N GLN A 81 10.75 -14.33 -10.13
CA GLN A 81 12.11 -14.11 -9.65
C GLN A 81 12.88 -15.43 -9.72
N GLU A 82 14.13 -15.38 -10.21
CA GLU A 82 15.04 -16.52 -10.14
C GLU A 82 15.40 -16.77 -8.67
N GLN A 83 15.03 -17.94 -8.13
CA GLN A 83 15.35 -18.30 -6.75
C GLN A 83 16.84 -18.62 -6.62
N LYS A 84 17.62 -17.62 -6.20
CA LYS A 84 19.02 -17.79 -5.83
C LYS A 84 19.13 -18.14 -4.35
N ASN A 85 20.09 -18.99 -4.01
CA ASN A 85 20.41 -19.28 -2.61
C ASN A 85 21.04 -18.03 -1.98
N ILE A 86 20.42 -17.53 -0.93
CA ILE A 86 20.93 -16.38 -0.19
C ILE A 86 21.46 -16.87 1.15
N THR A 87 22.66 -16.43 1.52
CA THR A 87 23.20 -16.75 2.85
C THR A 87 22.48 -15.88 3.89
N ILE A 88 21.52 -16.48 4.58
CA ILE A 88 20.78 -15.84 5.67
C ILE A 88 21.22 -16.43 7.00
N LYS A 89 21.69 -15.58 7.92
CA LYS A 89 21.91 -15.98 9.30
C LYS A 89 20.61 -15.82 10.06
N PHE A 90 20.21 -16.87 10.77
CA PHE A 90 19.08 -16.85 11.70
C PHE A 90 19.58 -16.99 13.12
N GLN A 91 19.06 -16.15 14.01
CA GLN A 91 19.24 -16.30 15.46
C GLN A 91 17.92 -16.07 16.17
N GLN A 92 17.69 -16.81 17.25
CA GLN A 92 16.59 -16.56 18.18
C GLN A 92 17.21 -16.20 19.52
N LYS A 93 16.82 -15.06 20.07
CA LYS A 93 17.28 -14.60 21.38
C LYS A 93 16.13 -13.90 22.08
N ASP A 94 15.89 -14.28 23.33
CA ASP A 94 14.83 -13.74 24.17
C ASP A 94 13.46 -13.84 23.44
N GLU A 95 12.76 -12.71 23.34
CA GLU A 95 11.44 -12.56 22.72
C GLU A 95 11.54 -12.18 21.23
N LYS A 96 12.69 -12.43 20.58
CA LYS A 96 12.96 -11.93 19.22
C LYS A 96 13.59 -12.98 18.31
N PHE A 97 13.23 -12.89 17.03
CA PHE A 97 13.94 -13.54 15.93
C PHE A 97 14.78 -12.51 15.20
N PHE A 98 15.95 -12.94 14.74
CA PHE A 98 16.87 -12.13 13.95
C PHE A 98 17.17 -12.83 12.65
N LEU A 99 17.02 -12.09 11.55
CA LEU A 99 17.45 -12.50 10.21
C LEU A 99 18.49 -11.52 9.70
N GLU A 100 19.53 -12.02 9.05
CA GLU A 100 20.61 -11.18 8.55
C GLU A 100 21.07 -11.68 7.19
N SER A 101 21.02 -10.79 6.20
CA SER A 101 21.66 -10.95 4.89
C SER A 101 23.01 -10.21 4.87
N ASP A 102 23.63 -10.10 3.69
CA ASP A 102 24.84 -9.29 3.53
C ASP A 102 24.60 -7.78 3.69
N LEU A 103 23.36 -7.31 3.49
CA LEU A 103 23.03 -5.87 3.50
C LEU A 103 22.09 -5.46 4.63
N LEU A 104 21.26 -6.38 5.13
CA LEU A 104 20.18 -6.08 6.06
C LEU A 104 20.23 -6.95 7.30
N LYS A 105 19.73 -6.39 8.40
CA LYS A 105 19.38 -7.10 9.62
C LYS A 105 17.92 -6.81 9.96
N LEU A 106 17.16 -7.84 10.24
CA LEU A 106 15.77 -7.76 10.67
C LEU A 106 15.68 -8.24 12.11
N GLU A 107 14.85 -7.56 12.90
CA GLU A 107 14.43 -7.97 14.23
C GLU A 107 12.91 -8.15 14.21
N ILE A 108 12.44 -9.33 14.59
CA ILE A 108 11.02 -9.68 14.61
C ILE A 108 10.61 -10.02 16.04
N ASN A 109 9.60 -9.34 16.57
CA ASN A 109 9.04 -9.65 17.89
C ASN A 109 8.21 -10.94 17.83
N ARG A 110 8.46 -11.86 18.77
CA ARG A 110 7.82 -13.18 18.81
C ARG A 110 6.34 -13.16 19.19
N PHE A 111 5.82 -12.09 19.76
CA PHE A 111 4.44 -12.04 20.26
C PHE A 111 3.49 -11.25 19.36
N ASP A 112 3.93 -10.10 18.83
CA ASP A 112 3.12 -9.28 17.93
C ASP A 112 3.51 -9.43 16.45
N GLY A 113 4.68 -10.01 16.16
CA GLY A 113 5.17 -10.18 14.79
C GLY A 113 5.57 -8.86 14.12
N SER A 114 5.76 -7.78 14.89
CA SER A 114 6.29 -6.51 14.38
C SER A 114 7.73 -6.67 13.92
N ILE A 115 8.07 -6.00 12.83
CA ILE A 115 9.38 -6.09 12.18
C ILE A 115 10.10 -4.74 12.31
N LYS A 116 11.38 -4.80 12.63
CA LYS A 116 12.32 -3.69 12.52
C LYS A 116 13.39 -4.03 11.49
N TYR A 117 13.68 -3.07 10.63
CA TYR A 117 14.64 -3.17 9.54
C TYR A 117 15.85 -2.32 9.88
N PHE A 118 17.03 -2.90 9.78
CA PHE A 118 18.29 -2.23 9.98
C PHE A 118 19.20 -2.49 8.79
N THR A 119 20.05 -1.51 8.50
CA THR A 119 21.27 -1.75 7.71
C THR A 119 22.15 -2.80 8.41
N LYS A 120 23.06 -3.42 7.65
CA LYS A 120 24.05 -4.35 8.19
C LYS A 120 24.87 -3.78 9.35
N THR A 121 25.15 -2.48 9.32
CA THR A 121 25.91 -1.78 10.36
C THR A 121 25.09 -1.43 11.61
N GLY A 122 23.78 -1.70 11.60
CA GLY A 122 22.90 -1.50 12.74
C GLY A 122 22.12 -0.19 12.75
N ASN A 123 22.20 0.63 11.70
CA ASN A 123 21.35 1.82 11.58
C ASN A 123 19.90 1.39 11.31
N LEU A 124 18.96 1.89 12.12
CA LEU A 124 17.53 1.67 11.92
C LEU A 124 17.08 2.31 10.61
N LEU A 125 16.26 1.59 9.83
CA LEU A 125 15.64 2.05 8.60
C LEU A 125 14.14 2.26 8.83
N LEU A 126 13.44 1.21 9.26
CA LEU A 126 12.00 1.20 9.44
C LEU A 126 11.63 0.34 10.66
N LYS A 127 10.55 0.70 11.36
CA LYS A 127 9.88 -0.18 12.30
C LYS A 127 8.37 -0.18 12.07
N GLU A 128 7.76 -1.35 12.21
CA GLU A 128 6.31 -1.48 12.29
C GLU A 128 5.78 -1.00 13.65
N ASN A 129 4.48 -0.72 13.73
CA ASN A 129 3.84 -0.40 15.01
C ASN A 129 3.83 -1.65 15.92
N GLU A 130 4.47 -1.59 17.09
CA GLU A 130 4.60 -2.76 17.99
C GLU A 130 3.29 -3.12 18.71
N GLN A 131 2.37 -2.16 18.88
CA GLN A 131 1.09 -2.43 19.53
C GLN A 131 0.12 -3.12 18.56
N PHE A 132 0.07 -2.63 17.32
CA PHE A 132 -0.83 -3.09 16.27
C PHE A 132 -0.13 -3.08 14.91
N PRO A 133 0.82 -3.99 14.63
CA PRO A 133 1.56 -3.94 13.37
C PRO A 133 0.64 -4.14 12.16
N ARG A 134 -0.39 -4.98 12.34
CA ARG A 134 -1.36 -5.36 11.31
C ARG A 134 -2.77 -5.40 11.92
N LEU A 135 -3.72 -4.75 11.25
CA LEU A 135 -5.14 -4.86 11.57
C LEU A 135 -5.87 -5.47 10.37
N THR A 136 -6.80 -6.39 10.61
CA THR A 136 -7.54 -7.07 9.55
C THR A 136 -9.00 -7.24 9.96
N GLU A 137 -9.91 -6.89 9.07
CA GLU A 137 -11.35 -7.07 9.19
C GLU A 137 -11.85 -7.93 8.04
N LYS A 138 -12.61 -8.99 8.34
CA LYS A 138 -13.18 -9.85 7.31
C LYS A 138 -14.36 -9.13 6.67
N ILE A 139 -14.34 -8.98 5.36
CA ILE A 139 -15.39 -8.33 4.59
C ILE A 139 -16.01 -9.28 3.60
N GLU A 140 -17.28 -9.05 3.25
CA GLU A 140 -17.95 -9.76 2.17
C GLU A 140 -17.68 -9.03 0.85
N ILE A 141 -17.41 -9.80 -0.20
CA ILE A 141 -17.24 -9.27 -1.56
C ILE A 141 -18.49 -9.61 -2.35
N GLU A 142 -18.99 -8.61 -3.07
CA GLU A 142 -20.19 -8.70 -3.89
C GLU A 142 -19.86 -8.42 -5.37
N THR A 143 -20.56 -9.12 -6.26
CA THR A 143 -20.55 -8.85 -7.70
C THR A 143 -21.88 -8.24 -8.09
N VAL A 144 -21.82 -7.12 -8.80
CA VAL A 144 -22.99 -6.43 -9.34
C VAL A 144 -23.22 -6.91 -10.78
N GLU A 145 -24.39 -7.45 -11.06
CA GLU A 145 -24.85 -7.74 -12.42
C GLU A 145 -25.73 -6.59 -12.90
N PHE A 146 -25.39 -6.02 -14.06
CA PHE A 146 -26.13 -4.90 -14.65
C PHE A 146 -27.15 -5.39 -15.69
N ASP A 147 -28.32 -4.76 -15.72
CA ASP A 147 -29.32 -4.96 -16.77
C ASP A 147 -29.01 -4.06 -17.96
N ASN A 148 -28.31 -4.64 -18.95
CA ASN A 148 -27.92 -3.91 -20.15
C ASN A 148 -29.11 -3.52 -21.05
N SER A 149 -30.29 -4.12 -20.87
CA SER A 149 -31.47 -3.81 -21.71
C SER A 149 -32.03 -2.41 -21.44
N LYS A 150 -31.67 -1.81 -20.31
CA LYS A 150 -32.11 -0.48 -19.87
C LYS A 150 -31.01 0.57 -19.94
N ASN A 151 -29.96 0.30 -20.70
CA ASN A 151 -28.84 1.24 -20.84
C ASN A 151 -29.31 2.57 -21.42
N ARG A 152 -28.90 3.66 -20.77
CA ARG A 152 -29.04 5.01 -21.31
C ARG A 152 -27.71 5.73 -21.34
N THR A 153 -27.44 6.43 -22.44
CA THR A 153 -26.26 7.28 -22.55
C THR A 153 -26.55 8.65 -21.97
N VAL A 154 -25.71 9.11 -21.05
CA VAL A 154 -25.74 10.45 -20.48
C VAL A 154 -24.50 11.20 -20.93
N LYS A 155 -24.71 12.37 -21.54
CA LYS A 155 -23.61 13.28 -21.88
C LYS A 155 -23.08 13.92 -20.61
N THR A 156 -21.81 13.71 -20.33
CA THR A 156 -21.10 14.32 -19.20
C THR A 156 -19.94 15.16 -19.71
N ALA A 157 -19.35 15.98 -18.84
CA ALA A 157 -18.14 16.73 -19.16
C ALA A 157 -16.95 15.80 -19.50
N ASP A 158 -16.99 14.54 -19.05
CA ASP A 158 -15.97 13.51 -19.34
C ASP A 158 -16.32 12.65 -20.56
N GLY A 159 -17.31 13.06 -21.37
CA GLY A 159 -17.81 12.30 -22.52
C GLY A 159 -19.13 11.57 -22.26
N ASP A 160 -19.52 10.74 -23.22
CA ASP A 160 -20.76 9.96 -23.18
C ASP A 160 -20.60 8.76 -22.22
N LYS A 161 -21.36 8.74 -21.12
CA LYS A 161 -21.36 7.64 -20.13
C LYS A 161 -22.59 6.78 -20.29
N VAL A 162 -22.42 5.46 -20.35
CA VAL A 162 -23.52 4.50 -20.31
C VAL A 162 -23.90 4.24 -18.86
N ILE A 163 -25.16 4.49 -18.52
CA ILE A 163 -25.74 4.17 -17.21
C ILE A 163 -26.62 2.92 -17.37
N SER A 164 -26.35 1.91 -16.56
CA SER A 164 -27.10 0.66 -16.47
C SER A 164 -27.78 0.53 -15.11
N GLU A 165 -28.97 -0.06 -15.06
CA GLU A 165 -29.62 -0.43 -13.80
C GLU A 165 -28.97 -1.69 -13.21
N ILE A 166 -28.94 -1.81 -11.89
CA ILE A 166 -28.48 -3.02 -11.21
C ILE A 166 -29.58 -4.08 -11.34
N ALA A 167 -29.27 -5.21 -11.99
CA ALA A 167 -30.16 -6.35 -12.11
C ALA A 167 -30.14 -7.19 -10.83
N SER A 168 -28.94 -7.48 -10.32
CA SER A 168 -28.77 -8.21 -9.06
C SER A 168 -27.42 -7.92 -8.43
N VAL A 169 -27.34 -8.16 -7.13
CA VAL A 169 -26.08 -8.17 -6.36
C VAL A 169 -25.95 -9.57 -5.78
N LYS A 170 -24.82 -10.23 -6.06
CA LYS A 170 -24.55 -11.60 -5.61
C LYS A 170 -23.31 -11.61 -4.75
N LYS A 171 -23.34 -12.37 -3.65
CA LYS A 171 -22.16 -12.64 -2.84
C LYS A 171 -21.14 -13.43 -3.68
N ALA A 172 -19.95 -12.86 -3.83
CA ALA A 172 -18.85 -13.41 -4.61
C ALA A 172 -17.81 -14.11 -3.74
N GLY A 173 -17.73 -13.75 -2.45
CA GLY A 173 -16.80 -14.38 -1.51
C GLY A 173 -16.55 -13.52 -0.29
N THR A 174 -15.37 -13.70 0.32
CA THR A 174 -14.87 -12.86 1.42
C THR A 174 -13.45 -12.44 1.14
N ALA A 175 -13.07 -11.26 1.63
CA ALA A 175 -11.68 -10.79 1.64
C ALA A 175 -11.37 -10.19 3.01
N TRP A 176 -10.16 -9.63 3.14
CA TRP A 176 -9.75 -8.84 4.28
C TRP A 176 -9.60 -7.39 3.88
N LYS A 177 -10.26 -6.49 4.62
CA LYS A 177 -9.79 -5.12 4.72
C LYS A 177 -8.62 -5.12 5.67
N ALA A 178 -7.44 -4.70 5.20
CA ALA A 178 -6.19 -4.90 5.92
C ALA A 178 -5.39 -3.61 6.04
N ARG A 179 -4.82 -3.36 7.21
CA ARG A 179 -3.97 -2.19 7.47
C ARG A 179 -2.60 -2.66 7.95
N GLN A 180 -1.55 -2.21 7.25
CA GLN A 180 -0.17 -2.40 7.65
C GLN A 180 0.37 -1.08 8.23
N GLN A 181 0.79 -1.11 9.49
CA GLN A 181 1.12 0.10 10.27
C GLN A 181 2.61 0.24 10.53
N PHE A 182 3.11 1.47 10.40
CA PHE A 182 4.52 1.80 10.53
C PHE A 182 4.73 2.96 11.49
N ILE A 183 5.96 3.09 11.98
CA ILE A 183 6.42 4.27 12.70
C ILE A 183 7.64 4.81 11.96
N TRP A 184 7.42 5.91 11.24
CA TRP A 184 8.46 6.59 10.48
C TRP A 184 9.51 7.22 11.40
N GLN A 185 10.72 7.37 10.88
CA GLN A 185 11.76 8.08 11.61
C GLN A 185 11.54 9.60 11.57
N GLU A 186 12.14 10.29 12.53
CA GLU A 186 12.18 11.75 12.55
C GLU A 186 13.00 12.27 11.36
N GLY A 187 12.49 13.33 10.72
CA GLY A 187 13.11 13.94 9.53
C GLY A 187 13.06 13.11 8.25
N GLU A 188 12.37 11.97 8.25
CA GLU A 188 12.17 11.13 7.07
C GLU A 188 11.07 11.70 6.17
N ALA A 189 11.35 11.83 4.87
CA ALA A 189 10.39 12.24 3.85
C ALA A 189 10.00 11.05 2.97
N LEU A 190 8.75 11.07 2.49
CA LEU A 190 8.11 9.98 1.76
C LEU A 190 7.69 10.46 0.39
N TYR A 191 7.95 9.66 -0.63
CA TYR A 191 7.65 9.95 -2.02
C TYR A 191 7.08 8.71 -2.73
N GLY A 192 6.45 8.91 -3.89
CA GLY A 192 5.97 7.81 -4.73
C GLY A 192 4.46 7.83 -4.88
N LEU A 193 3.83 6.67 -4.74
CA LEU A 193 2.41 6.39 -4.96
C LEU A 193 1.90 6.63 -6.40
N GLY A 194 2.74 7.14 -7.30
CA GLY A 194 2.41 7.36 -8.71
C GLY A 194 2.22 8.84 -9.04
N SER A 195 1.33 9.13 -9.99
CA SER A 195 1.00 10.49 -10.41
C SER A 195 -0.34 10.89 -9.81
N HIS A 196 -0.32 11.94 -9.00
CA HIS A 196 -1.46 12.47 -8.25
C HIS A 196 -1.69 13.94 -8.59
N GLN A 197 -2.86 14.48 -8.24
CA GLN A 197 -3.25 15.87 -8.56
C GLN A 197 -3.00 16.83 -7.38
N GLU A 198 -2.72 16.26 -6.21
CA GLU A 198 -2.40 17.00 -5.01
C GLU A 198 -1.05 17.74 -5.16
N ASP A 199 -0.91 18.90 -4.52
CA ASP A 199 0.18 19.87 -4.73
C ASP A 199 1.39 19.67 -3.81
N TYR A 200 1.49 18.50 -3.17
CA TYR A 200 2.57 18.14 -2.26
C TYR A 200 3.43 17.01 -2.83
N MET A 201 4.73 17.07 -2.53
CA MET A 201 5.69 16.04 -2.93
C MET A 201 6.04 15.10 -1.78
N ASN A 202 6.20 15.64 -0.56
CA ASN A 202 6.43 14.86 0.64
C ASN A 202 5.09 14.39 1.21
N LEU A 203 4.92 13.07 1.31
CA LEU A 203 3.69 12.43 1.81
C LEU A 203 3.60 12.41 3.34
N ARG A 204 4.58 12.95 4.07
CA ARG A 204 4.49 13.07 5.53
C ARG A 204 3.35 14.01 5.93
N GLY A 205 2.52 13.57 6.88
CA GLY A 205 1.38 14.37 7.36
C GLY A 205 0.20 14.40 6.40
N THR A 206 0.17 13.55 5.36
CA THR A 206 -0.87 13.56 4.32
C THR A 206 -1.67 12.25 4.28
N MET A 207 -2.77 12.27 3.56
CA MET A 207 -3.54 11.10 3.19
C MET A 207 -3.70 11.07 1.68
N GLN A 208 -3.49 9.90 1.07
CA GLN A 208 -3.58 9.69 -0.37
C GLN A 208 -4.39 8.43 -0.66
N TYR A 209 -5.47 8.60 -1.41
CA TYR A 209 -6.17 7.48 -2.01
C TYR A 209 -5.40 6.94 -3.21
N VAL A 210 -5.17 5.64 -3.22
CA VAL A 210 -4.39 4.91 -4.22
C VAL A 210 -5.37 4.07 -5.05
N TYR A 211 -5.95 4.70 -6.07
CA TYR A 211 -6.85 4.10 -7.05
C TYR A 211 -6.64 4.75 -8.42
N GLN A 212 -7.20 4.13 -9.48
CA GLN A 212 -7.08 4.65 -10.83
C GLN A 212 -8.23 5.59 -11.16
N HIS A 213 -7.92 6.75 -11.74
CA HIS A 213 -8.90 7.73 -12.16
C HIS A 213 -8.34 8.58 -13.31
N ASN A 214 -9.20 9.26 -14.07
CA ASN A 214 -8.69 10.29 -14.99
C ASN A 214 -7.84 11.31 -14.20
N LEU A 215 -6.68 11.67 -14.73
CA LEU A 215 -5.67 12.52 -14.08
C LEU A 215 -4.92 11.90 -12.87
N LYS A 216 -5.19 10.64 -12.49
CA LYS A 216 -4.48 9.92 -11.43
C LYS A 216 -4.01 8.55 -11.90
N ALA A 217 -2.70 8.32 -11.86
CA ALA A 217 -2.09 7.03 -12.16
C ALA A 217 -1.40 6.50 -10.90
N SER A 218 -2.08 5.63 -10.18
CA SER A 218 -1.59 5.10 -8.90
C SER A 218 -0.62 3.94 -9.11
N VAL A 219 0.55 4.01 -8.47
CA VAL A 219 1.56 2.95 -8.42
C VAL A 219 1.95 2.75 -6.95
N PRO A 220 1.61 1.63 -6.29
CA PRO A 220 1.69 1.48 -4.83
C PRO A 220 3.11 1.22 -4.31
N VAL A 221 4.06 2.07 -4.72
CA VAL A 221 5.43 2.09 -4.26
C VAL A 221 5.72 3.38 -3.50
N LEU A 222 6.24 3.24 -2.30
CA LEU A 222 6.76 4.34 -1.48
C LEU A 222 8.28 4.29 -1.46
N MET A 223 8.91 5.46 -1.46
CA MET A 223 10.36 5.62 -1.33
C MET A 223 10.65 6.61 -0.21
N TYR A 224 11.67 6.31 0.58
CA TYR A 224 11.94 6.98 1.84
C TYR A 224 13.36 7.53 1.87
N THR A 225 13.55 8.73 2.44
CA THR A 225 14.87 9.37 2.52
C THR A 225 15.86 8.68 3.45
N LYS A 226 15.43 7.65 4.20
CA LYS A 226 16.34 6.78 4.96
C LYS A 226 16.93 5.63 4.14
N GLY A 227 16.68 5.59 2.83
CA GLY A 227 17.33 4.63 1.93
C GLY A 227 16.60 3.30 1.81
N TYR A 228 15.27 3.33 1.77
CA TYR A 228 14.47 2.14 1.46
C TYR A 228 13.17 2.51 0.73
N GLY A 229 12.53 1.50 0.12
CA GLY A 229 11.19 1.59 -0.44
C GLY A 229 10.28 0.47 0.01
N LEU A 230 8.98 0.68 -0.12
CA LEU A 230 7.92 -0.31 0.13
C LEU A 230 7.06 -0.45 -1.12
N LEU A 231 6.97 -1.64 -1.68
CA LEU A 231 6.00 -1.97 -2.74
C LEU A 231 4.88 -2.81 -2.13
N PHE A 232 3.64 -2.34 -2.22
CA PHE A 232 2.45 -3.11 -1.80
C PHE A 232 1.86 -3.84 -3.01
N ASP A 233 1.87 -5.16 -2.95
CA ASP A 233 1.40 -6.01 -4.05
C ASP A 233 -0.07 -6.39 -3.85
N ALA A 234 -0.95 -5.41 -4.05
CA ALA A 234 -2.38 -5.57 -3.88
C ALA A 234 -3.14 -5.07 -5.13
N GLY A 235 -4.12 -5.87 -5.59
CA GLY A 235 -4.96 -5.56 -6.75
C GLY A 235 -6.21 -4.73 -6.43
N CYS A 236 -6.28 -4.14 -5.24
CA CYS A 236 -7.44 -3.38 -4.78
C CYS A 236 -7.11 -1.90 -4.61
N ALA A 237 -8.15 -1.08 -4.40
CA ALA A 237 -7.96 0.28 -3.95
C ALA A 237 -7.31 0.30 -2.55
N MET A 238 -6.43 1.26 -2.35
CA MET A 238 -5.68 1.44 -1.11
C MET A 238 -5.78 2.89 -0.62
N GLU A 239 -5.43 3.10 0.64
CA GLU A 239 -5.30 4.40 1.27
C GLU A 239 -3.96 4.45 2.02
N PHE A 240 -3.10 5.40 1.64
CA PHE A 240 -1.98 5.80 2.46
C PHE A 240 -2.44 6.91 3.41
N HIS A 241 -2.07 6.80 4.68
CA HIS A 241 -2.43 7.77 5.71
C HIS A 241 -1.26 7.99 6.65
N ASP A 242 -0.91 9.25 6.93
CA ASP A 242 0.09 9.66 7.90
C ASP A 242 -0.38 10.91 8.66
N ASP A 243 -0.90 10.74 9.88
CA ASP A 243 -1.26 11.86 10.76
C ASP A 243 -1.09 11.50 12.25
N GLU A 244 -1.66 12.31 13.14
CA GLU A 244 -1.65 12.08 14.59
C GLU A 244 -2.29 10.75 15.05
N LYS A 245 -3.13 10.13 14.21
CA LYS A 245 -3.77 8.82 14.48
C LYS A 245 -2.90 7.65 14.06
N GLY A 246 -1.77 7.92 13.40
CA GLY A 246 -0.77 6.95 13.02
C GLY A 246 -0.50 6.93 11.52
N SER A 247 0.39 6.02 11.13
CA SER A 247 0.87 5.92 9.76
C SER A 247 0.69 4.52 9.20
N TYR A 248 -0.01 4.40 8.07
CA TYR A 248 -0.36 3.10 7.52
C TYR A 248 -0.63 3.10 6.03
N MET A 249 -0.53 1.91 5.45
CA MET A 249 -1.17 1.57 4.18
C MET A 249 -2.36 0.67 4.48
N GLU A 250 -3.56 1.10 4.08
CA GLU A 250 -4.80 0.33 4.17
C GLU A 250 -5.17 -0.20 2.79
N MET A 251 -5.39 -1.50 2.70
CA MET A 251 -5.85 -2.22 1.51
C MET A 251 -7.31 -2.60 1.72
N LEU A 252 -8.18 -2.15 0.82
CA LEU A 252 -9.63 -2.26 1.04
C LEU A 252 -10.18 -3.68 0.87
N ALA A 253 -9.53 -4.52 0.05
CA ALA A 253 -9.92 -5.91 -0.13
C ALA A 253 -8.73 -6.75 -0.61
N VAL A 254 -8.17 -7.59 0.26
CA VAL A 254 -7.05 -8.49 -0.05
C VAL A 254 -7.25 -9.87 0.56
N ASN A 255 -6.69 -10.91 -0.05
CA ASN A 255 -6.67 -12.24 0.56
C ASN A 255 -5.57 -12.34 1.64
N GLN A 256 -4.51 -11.54 1.49
CA GLN A 256 -3.38 -11.43 2.42
C GLN A 256 -2.73 -10.05 2.28
N ILE A 257 -1.99 -9.62 3.30
CA ILE A 257 -1.04 -8.52 3.15
C ILE A 257 0.19 -9.08 2.43
N ASP A 258 0.65 -8.44 1.37
CA ASP A 258 1.87 -8.79 0.65
C ASP A 258 2.61 -7.51 0.25
N TYR A 259 3.80 -7.32 0.80
CA TYR A 259 4.62 -6.18 0.46
C TYR A 259 6.10 -6.54 0.40
N TYR A 260 6.86 -5.71 -0.29
CA TYR A 260 8.31 -5.86 -0.45
C TYR A 260 8.99 -4.66 0.20
N PHE A 261 9.82 -4.92 1.19
CA PHE A 261 10.82 -3.96 1.66
C PHE A 261 12.02 -4.00 0.72
N MET A 262 12.45 -2.84 0.22
CA MET A 262 13.53 -2.70 -0.75
C MET A 262 14.59 -1.76 -0.22
N TYR A 263 15.76 -2.27 0.17
CA TYR A 263 16.88 -1.45 0.60
C TYR A 263 17.65 -0.85 -0.59
N GLY A 264 17.97 0.44 -0.47
CA GLY A 264 18.78 1.19 -1.43
C GLY A 264 19.18 2.51 -0.79
N PRO A 265 20.43 2.67 -0.32
CA PRO A 265 20.91 3.89 0.32
C PRO A 265 20.52 5.17 -0.44
N GLU A 266 20.61 5.11 -1.76
CA GLU A 266 20.15 6.16 -2.68
C GLU A 266 18.88 5.75 -3.43
N PHE A 267 18.10 6.73 -3.88
CA PHE A 267 16.83 6.50 -4.58
C PHE A 267 16.98 5.67 -5.86
N ASP A 268 18.08 5.84 -6.59
CA ASP A 268 18.36 5.03 -7.79
C ASP A 268 18.50 3.54 -7.48
N GLU A 269 19.03 3.19 -6.30
CA GLU A 269 19.14 1.81 -5.85
C GLU A 269 17.77 1.26 -5.44
N ILE A 270 16.92 2.07 -4.80
CA ILE A 270 15.52 1.70 -4.50
C ILE A 270 14.77 1.41 -5.80
N ILE A 271 14.92 2.29 -6.81
CA ILE A 271 14.34 2.09 -8.14
C ILE A 271 14.92 0.84 -8.81
N ALA A 272 16.22 0.56 -8.68
CA ALA A 272 16.81 -0.66 -9.22
C ALA A 272 16.17 -1.93 -8.61
N GLN A 273 15.93 -1.95 -7.28
CA GLN A 273 15.20 -3.04 -6.63
C GLN A 273 13.77 -3.16 -7.16
N PHE A 274 13.05 -2.03 -7.28
CA PHE A 274 11.70 -2.01 -7.83
C PHE A 274 11.66 -2.59 -9.26
N ARG A 275 12.64 -2.24 -10.12
CA ARG A 275 12.74 -2.75 -11.49
C ARG A 275 13.19 -4.21 -11.56
N GLN A 276 13.93 -4.71 -10.57
CA GLN A 276 14.20 -6.14 -10.46
C GLN A 276 12.89 -6.91 -10.22
N LEU A 277 12.01 -6.38 -9.36
CA LEU A 277 10.73 -7.00 -9.04
C LEU A 277 9.71 -6.89 -10.18
N THR A 278 9.64 -5.73 -10.86
CA THR A 278 8.53 -5.39 -11.77
C THR A 278 8.92 -5.38 -13.25
N GLY A 279 10.20 -5.54 -13.56
CA GLY A 279 10.73 -5.52 -14.92
C GLY A 279 11.52 -4.25 -15.26
N LYS A 280 12.43 -4.40 -16.23
CA LYS A 280 13.25 -3.28 -16.72
C LYS A 280 12.43 -2.36 -17.61
N ALA A 281 12.65 -1.06 -17.49
CA ALA A 281 12.20 -0.10 -18.49
C ALA A 281 13.00 -0.31 -19.78
N PRO A 282 12.37 -0.64 -20.92
CA PRO A 282 13.08 -0.81 -22.18
C PRO A 282 13.63 0.54 -22.68
N MET A 283 14.68 0.49 -23.51
CA MET A 283 15.10 1.67 -24.25
C MET A 283 14.01 2.08 -25.22
N MET A 284 13.50 3.30 -25.03
CA MET A 284 12.45 3.82 -25.88
C MET A 284 12.99 4.20 -27.26
N PRO A 285 12.17 4.13 -28.33
CA PRO A 285 12.57 4.59 -29.66
C PRO A 285 12.98 6.06 -29.64
N ARG A 286 14.05 6.41 -30.37
CA ARG A 286 14.61 7.77 -30.31
C ARG A 286 13.59 8.89 -30.60
N TYR A 287 12.65 8.66 -31.52
CA TYR A 287 11.67 9.67 -31.92
C TYR A 287 10.71 10.11 -30.80
N ILE A 288 10.52 9.30 -29.75
CA ILE A 288 9.61 9.67 -28.64
C ILE A 288 10.16 10.77 -27.74
N PHE A 289 11.47 11.03 -27.82
CA PHE A 289 12.14 12.12 -27.10
C PHE A 289 12.11 13.44 -27.88
N GLY A 290 11.59 13.42 -29.11
CA GLY A 290 11.36 14.59 -29.93
C GLY A 290 10.03 15.29 -29.63
N TYR A 291 9.73 16.34 -30.40
CA TYR A 291 8.47 17.06 -30.23
C TYR A 291 7.28 16.25 -30.76
N VAL A 292 6.24 16.10 -29.92
CA VAL A 292 4.98 15.41 -30.23
C VAL A 292 3.87 16.43 -30.40
N GLN A 293 3.36 16.58 -31.62
CA GLN A 293 2.20 17.43 -31.92
C GLN A 293 0.91 16.62 -31.79
N SER A 294 -0.01 17.09 -30.95
CA SER A 294 -1.33 16.49 -30.75
C SER A 294 -2.42 17.55 -30.59
N LYS A 295 -3.68 17.13 -30.73
CA LYS A 295 -4.91 17.89 -30.47
C LYS A 295 -6.05 16.89 -30.29
N GLU A 296 -7.03 17.19 -29.43
CA GLU A 296 -8.35 16.56 -29.43
C GLU A 296 -9.29 17.38 -30.35
N ARG A 297 -9.65 16.92 -31.54
CA ARG A 297 -8.99 15.91 -32.39
C ARG A 297 -8.66 16.51 -33.76
N TYR A 298 -7.82 15.84 -34.56
CA TYR A 298 -7.71 16.17 -35.99
C TYR A 298 -8.84 15.46 -36.76
N PRO A 299 -9.66 16.18 -37.55
CA PRO A 299 -10.90 15.63 -38.09
C PRO A 299 -10.68 14.66 -39.25
N ASP A 300 -9.57 14.80 -39.99
CA ASP A 300 -9.28 14.05 -41.20
C ASP A 300 -7.77 13.99 -41.50
N GLN A 301 -7.41 13.11 -42.44
CA GLN A 301 -6.03 12.91 -42.90
C GLN A 301 -5.41 14.19 -43.49
N HIS A 302 -6.17 14.96 -44.26
CA HIS A 302 -5.67 16.16 -44.92
C HIS A 302 -5.21 17.22 -43.91
N THR A 303 -5.92 17.35 -42.80
CA THR A 303 -5.57 18.23 -41.69
C THR A 303 -4.22 17.83 -41.08
N ILE A 304 -3.99 16.53 -40.83
CA ILE A 304 -2.73 16.02 -40.29
C ILE A 304 -1.58 16.28 -41.27
N GLU A 305 -1.76 15.95 -42.55
CA GLU A 305 -0.74 16.15 -43.60
C GLU A 305 -0.36 17.63 -43.75
N ASN A 306 -1.34 18.54 -43.71
CA ASN A 306 -1.10 19.98 -43.77
C ASN A 306 -0.31 20.48 -42.56
N ILE A 307 -0.59 19.97 -41.35
CA ILE A 307 0.16 20.30 -40.13
C ILE A 307 1.62 19.87 -40.31
N VAL A 308 1.85 18.60 -40.67
CA VAL A 308 3.21 18.06 -40.90
C VAL A 308 3.95 18.89 -41.94
N THR A 309 3.30 19.18 -43.07
CA THR A 309 3.86 19.98 -44.17
C THR A 309 4.25 21.37 -43.69
N ARG A 310 3.40 22.02 -42.88
CA ARG A 310 3.68 23.34 -42.32
C ARG A 310 4.88 23.31 -41.37
N PHE A 311 4.95 22.36 -40.43
CA PHE A 311 6.11 22.22 -39.54
C PHE A 311 7.43 22.13 -40.33
N ARG A 312 7.43 21.33 -41.41
CA ARG A 312 8.61 21.19 -42.30
C ARG A 312 8.92 22.48 -43.05
N LYS A 313 7.91 23.16 -43.61
CA LYS A 313 8.07 24.43 -44.32
C LYS A 313 8.65 25.53 -43.43
N GLU A 314 8.17 25.62 -42.19
CA GLU A 314 8.61 26.61 -41.20
C GLU A 314 9.92 26.21 -40.48
N GLN A 315 10.51 25.06 -40.84
CA GLN A 315 11.73 24.51 -40.22
C GLN A 315 11.61 24.32 -38.70
N ILE A 316 10.41 23.98 -38.21
CA ILE A 316 10.16 23.65 -36.80
C ILE A 316 10.34 22.12 -36.61
N PRO A 317 11.24 21.66 -35.72
CA PRO A 317 11.44 20.24 -35.46
C PRO A 317 10.17 19.55 -34.92
N MET A 318 9.87 18.37 -35.46
CA MET A 318 8.76 17.52 -35.01
C MET A 318 9.04 16.07 -35.41
N ASP A 319 8.88 15.15 -34.45
CA ASP A 319 9.17 13.72 -34.59
C ASP A 319 7.90 12.87 -34.60
N VAL A 320 6.82 13.33 -33.95
CA VAL A 320 5.55 12.59 -33.87
C VAL A 320 4.36 13.53 -34.10
N VAL A 321 3.36 13.04 -34.85
CA VAL A 321 2.01 13.61 -34.92
C VAL A 321 1.01 12.55 -34.49
N VAL A 322 0.04 12.92 -33.65
CA VAL A 322 -0.94 12.00 -33.06
C VAL A 322 -2.28 12.16 -33.76
N GLN A 323 -2.91 11.04 -34.12
CA GLN A 323 -4.34 10.99 -34.39
C GLN A 323 -5.03 10.44 -33.15
N ASP A 324 -5.92 11.25 -32.57
CA ASP A 324 -6.69 10.95 -31.37
C ASP A 324 -7.87 9.99 -31.67
#